data_AF-A0A7V8FAW0-F1
#
_entry.id   AF-A0A7V8FAW0-F1
#
_cell.length_a   1.000
_cell.length_b   1.000
_cell.length_c   1.000
_cell.angle_alpha   90.00
_cell.angle_beta   90.00
_cell.angle_gamma   90.00
#
_symmetry.space_group_name_H-M   'P 1'
#
loop_
_entity.id
_entity.type
_entity.pdbx_description
1 polymer ?
#
loop_
_entity_poly.entity_id
_entity_poly.type
_entity_poly.pdbx_seq_one_letter_code
_entity_poly.pdbx_strand_id
1 'polypeptide(L)'
;MNRMFARFAVTAVMTAMVAIPLKARAEDGRNTSLQDMLAKPCPTAAQWMKIREKQALSERETAPVAKPLDMALYDELVRMRAEDRRVRTPLQEGGEHPSSAVIQAVMDVDKRNLSRLRDITAHGLPTREAIGSDGQAALFILIQHADMDPALQARLLAENEKMGSKGFEPGDVAMLSDRVALRLGKEQPYGSQLWYVNGHLAPKKPVGQLDAVEKRRQSVNLMPLSDYICMMEVLQKPR
;
A
#
# COMPACT_ATOMS: atom_id res chain seq x y z
N MET A 1 14.46 27.25 6.84
CA MET A 1 13.74 26.06 6.31
C MET A 1 12.76 26.52 5.24
N ASN A 2 12.99 26.12 3.98
CA ASN A 2 12.40 26.75 2.80
C ASN A 2 10.94 26.28 2.59
N ARG A 3 9.99 27.21 2.38
CA ARG A 3 8.53 26.95 2.25
C ARG A 3 8.17 25.93 1.16
N MET A 4 9.07 25.70 0.19
CA MET A 4 8.94 24.70 -0.85
C MET A 4 9.06 23.26 -0.31
N PHE A 5 9.99 23.00 0.63
CA PHE A 5 10.15 21.68 1.26
C PHE A 5 8.93 21.30 2.12
N ALA A 6 8.30 22.29 2.78
CA ALA A 6 7.09 22.06 3.57
C ALA A 6 5.88 21.65 2.70
N ARG A 7 5.72 22.23 1.50
CA ARG A 7 4.65 21.83 0.55
C ARG A 7 4.87 20.43 -0.04
N PHE A 8 6.12 20.07 -0.36
CA PHE A 8 6.47 18.74 -0.84
C PHE A 8 6.28 17.65 0.23
N ALA A 9 6.62 17.94 1.50
CA ALA A 9 6.43 17.02 2.62
C ALA A 9 4.94 16.73 2.90
N VAL A 10 4.09 17.75 2.90
CA VAL A 10 2.63 17.59 3.11
C VAL A 10 1.97 16.80 1.97
N THR A 11 2.44 16.96 0.73
CA THR A 11 1.92 16.25 -0.45
C THR A 11 2.30 14.76 -0.46
N ALA A 12 3.50 14.41 0.02
CA ALA A 12 3.96 13.02 0.10
C ALA A 12 3.20 12.22 1.18
N VAL A 13 2.99 12.80 2.36
CA VAL A 13 2.29 12.15 3.48
C VAL A 13 0.82 11.82 3.15
N MET A 14 0.14 12.67 2.39
CA MET A 14 -1.26 12.43 1.95
C MET A 14 -1.39 11.34 0.87
N THR A 15 -0.31 10.97 0.17
CA THR A 15 -0.35 9.94 -0.89
C THR A 15 -0.18 8.52 -0.33
N ALA A 16 0.04 8.36 0.98
CA ALA A 16 0.40 7.10 1.63
C ALA A 16 -0.76 6.49 2.46
N MET A 17 -1.99 6.59 1.94
CA MET A 17 -3.18 5.93 2.53
C MET A 17 -3.46 4.55 1.92
N VAL A 18 -2.45 3.87 1.35
CA VAL A 18 -2.64 2.53 0.74
C VAL A 18 -1.96 1.47 1.59
N ALA A 19 -2.47 1.31 2.81
CA ALA A 19 -2.30 0.09 3.59
C ALA A 19 -3.54 -0.04 4.48
N ILE A 20 -4.67 -0.45 3.87
CA ILE A 20 -5.84 -0.87 4.64
C ILE A 20 -5.61 -2.34 4.98
N PRO A 21 -5.31 -2.69 6.23
CA PRO A 21 -5.41 -4.07 6.64
C PRO A 21 -6.88 -4.46 6.60
N LEU A 22 -7.17 -5.59 5.96
CA LEU A 22 -8.46 -6.30 5.92
C LEU A 22 -9.06 -6.65 7.30
N LYS A 23 -8.46 -6.18 8.40
CA LYS A 23 -9.01 -6.23 9.75
C LYS A 23 -8.85 -4.86 10.41
N ALA A 24 -9.80 -3.98 10.15
CA ALA A 24 -10.16 -2.94 11.10
C ALA A 24 -10.77 -3.66 12.32
N ARG A 25 -10.09 -3.60 13.46
CA ARG A 25 -10.70 -4.00 14.73
C ARG A 25 -11.53 -2.80 15.15
N ALA A 26 -12.84 -2.95 15.19
CA ALA A 26 -13.78 -1.92 15.61
C ALA A 26 -13.74 -1.77 17.14
N GLU A 27 -13.47 -0.56 17.63
CA GLU A 27 -13.79 -0.14 19.01
C GLU A 27 -15.14 0.60 19.08
N ASP A 28 -15.99 0.37 18.08
CA ASP A 28 -17.42 0.71 18.03
C ASP A 28 -18.12 -0.65 17.94
N GLY A 29 -19.04 -0.96 18.86
CA GLY A 29 -19.77 -2.23 18.93
C GLY A 29 -20.61 -2.63 17.71
N ARG A 30 -20.42 -2.01 16.54
CA ARG A 30 -20.91 -2.45 15.23
C ARG A 30 -19.76 -3.04 14.43
N ASN A 31 -19.66 -4.36 14.43
CA ASN A 31 -18.72 -5.12 13.61
C ASN A 31 -19.18 -5.16 12.14
N THR A 32 -19.28 -4.00 11.49
CA THR A 32 -19.64 -3.90 10.07
C THR A 32 -18.38 -4.19 9.25
N SER A 33 -18.40 -5.26 8.46
CA SER A 33 -17.26 -5.61 7.61
C SER A 33 -17.07 -4.57 6.51
N LEU A 34 -15.87 -4.49 5.92
CA LEU A 34 -15.64 -3.66 4.73
C LEU A 34 -16.61 -4.02 3.60
N GLN A 35 -16.98 -5.29 3.47
CA GLN A 35 -17.96 -5.74 2.48
C GLN A 35 -19.34 -5.13 2.74
N ASP A 36 -19.78 -5.06 4.00
CA ASP A 36 -21.05 -4.45 4.38
C ASP A 36 -21.05 -2.94 4.15
N MET A 37 -19.92 -2.26 4.41
CA MET A 37 -19.75 -0.83 4.10
C MET A 37 -19.89 -0.56 2.60
N LEU A 38 -19.42 -1.48 1.75
CA LEU A 38 -19.42 -1.35 0.30
C LEU A 38 -20.70 -1.87 -0.36
N ALA A 39 -21.48 -2.72 0.30
CA ALA A 39 -22.60 -3.45 -0.31
C ALA A 39 -23.61 -2.56 -1.05
N LYS A 40 -23.88 -1.37 -0.50
CA LYS A 40 -24.77 -0.37 -1.14
C LYS A 40 -24.04 0.60 -2.07
N PRO A 41 -22.96 1.30 -1.65
CA PRO A 41 -22.32 2.31 -2.50
C PRO A 41 -21.50 1.72 -3.65
N CYS A 42 -20.92 0.52 -3.48
CA CYS A 42 -20.00 -0.10 -4.43
C CYS A 42 -20.26 -1.63 -4.52
N PRO A 43 -21.43 -2.08 -5.02
CA PRO A 43 -21.85 -3.49 -4.95
C PRO A 43 -20.90 -4.45 -5.69
N THR A 44 -20.33 -4.02 -6.81
CA THR A 44 -19.32 -4.77 -7.58
C THR A 44 -18.01 -4.90 -6.82
N ALA A 45 -17.55 -3.84 -6.15
CA ALA A 45 -16.39 -3.89 -5.26
C ALA A 45 -16.63 -4.84 -4.06
N ALA A 46 -17.83 -4.79 -3.45
CA ALA A 46 -18.20 -5.70 -2.37
C ALA A 46 -18.20 -7.17 -2.82
N GLN A 47 -18.74 -7.45 -4.01
CA GLN A 47 -18.73 -8.79 -4.60
C GLN A 47 -17.29 -9.27 -4.89
N TRP A 48 -16.44 -8.40 -5.46
CA TRP A 48 -15.04 -8.71 -5.70
C TRP A 48 -14.32 -9.09 -4.39
N MET A 49 -14.51 -8.30 -3.33
CA MET A 49 -13.92 -8.55 -2.01
C MET A 49 -14.36 -9.90 -1.43
N LYS A 50 -15.64 -10.24 -1.56
CA LYS A 50 -16.18 -11.54 -1.09
C LYS A 50 -15.54 -12.72 -1.83
N ILE A 51 -15.39 -12.61 -3.16
CA ILE A 51 -14.72 -13.64 -3.98
C ILE A 51 -13.26 -13.79 -3.55
N ARG A 52 -12.56 -12.67 -3.36
CA ARG A 52 -11.14 -12.67 -2.99
C ARG A 52 -10.88 -13.16 -1.59
N GLU A 53 -11.73 -12.84 -0.62
CA GLU A 53 -11.63 -13.39 0.73
C GLU A 53 -11.76 -14.92 0.70
N LYS A 54 -12.74 -15.45 -0.03
CA LYS A 54 -12.91 -16.90 -0.19
C LYS A 54 -11.69 -17.55 -0.85
N GLN A 55 -11.15 -16.93 -1.90
CA GLN A 55 -9.94 -17.42 -2.56
C GLN A 55 -8.73 -17.39 -1.62
N ALA A 56 -8.51 -16.28 -0.91
CA ALA A 56 -7.41 -16.13 0.04
C ALA A 56 -7.49 -17.13 1.20
N LEU A 57 -8.70 -17.45 1.69
CA LEU A 57 -8.92 -18.49 2.69
C LEU A 57 -8.52 -19.87 2.14
N SER A 58 -8.95 -20.22 0.92
CA SER A 58 -8.61 -21.48 0.27
C SER A 58 -7.10 -21.60 -0.04
N GLU A 59 -6.47 -20.52 -0.50
CA GLU A 59 -5.03 -20.43 -0.70
C GLU A 59 -4.28 -20.63 0.62
N ARG A 60 -4.76 -20.01 1.71
CA ARG A 60 -4.15 -20.16 3.03
C ARG A 60 -4.27 -21.58 3.60
N GLU A 61 -5.40 -22.25 3.37
CA GLU A 61 -5.61 -23.64 3.80
C GLU A 61 -4.67 -24.62 3.08
N THR A 62 -4.28 -24.29 1.85
CA THR A 62 -3.44 -25.16 1.02
C THR A 62 -1.96 -24.78 1.04
N ALA A 63 -1.62 -23.56 1.47
CA ALA A 63 -0.25 -23.08 1.51
C ALA A 63 0.59 -23.76 2.61
N PRO A 64 1.79 -24.27 2.28
CA PRO A 64 2.71 -24.76 3.30
C PRO A 64 3.14 -23.63 4.23
N VAL A 65 2.92 -23.80 5.53
CA VAL A 65 3.37 -22.84 6.55
C VAL A 65 4.85 -23.09 6.84
N ALA A 66 5.71 -22.54 5.99
CA ALA A 66 7.15 -22.54 6.24
C ALA A 66 7.51 -21.44 7.25
N LYS A 67 8.23 -21.82 8.31
CA LYS A 67 8.81 -20.85 9.25
C LYS A 67 9.88 -20.02 8.52
N PRO A 68 9.91 -18.69 8.69
CA PRO A 68 11.00 -17.86 8.18
C PRO A 68 12.37 -18.37 8.63
N LEU A 69 13.35 -18.34 7.73
CA LEU A 69 14.74 -18.70 8.07
C LEU A 69 15.40 -17.67 8.98
N ASP A 70 15.07 -16.39 8.79
CA ASP A 70 15.52 -15.28 9.63
C ASP A 70 14.35 -14.73 10.44
N MET A 71 14.10 -15.36 11.58
CA MET A 71 13.06 -14.93 12.52
C MET A 71 13.33 -13.54 13.12
N ALA A 72 14.60 -13.16 13.27
CA ALA A 72 14.95 -11.87 13.88
C ALA A 72 14.58 -10.71 12.94
N LEU A 73 14.94 -10.83 11.66
CA LEU A 73 14.55 -9.86 10.63
C LEU A 73 13.04 -9.86 10.41
N TYR A 74 12.39 -11.03 10.40
CA TYR A 74 10.93 -11.13 10.34
C TYR A 74 10.26 -10.32 11.46
N ASP A 75 10.64 -10.58 12.71
CA ASP A 75 10.05 -9.90 13.87
C ASP A 75 10.32 -8.39 13.84
N GLU A 76 11.50 -7.99 13.35
CA GLU A 76 11.84 -6.57 13.14
C GLU A 76 10.90 -5.90 12.12
N LEU A 77 10.73 -6.50 10.95
CA LEU A 77 9.88 -5.96 9.88
C LEU A 77 8.42 -5.85 10.34
N VAL A 78 7.90 -6.84 11.05
CA VAL A 78 6.54 -6.81 11.60
C VAL A 78 6.37 -5.68 12.61
N ARG A 79 7.36 -5.45 13.49
CA ARG A 79 7.34 -4.30 14.43
C ARG A 79 7.39 -2.96 13.70
N MET A 80 8.26 -2.82 12.69
CA MET A 80 8.37 -1.59 11.89
C MET A 80 7.05 -1.27 11.18
N ARG A 81 6.40 -2.27 10.58
CA ARG A 81 5.08 -2.12 9.95
C ARG A 81 4.00 -1.75 10.96
N ALA A 82 4.03 -2.34 12.16
CA ALA A 82 3.07 -2.01 13.22
C ALA A 82 3.19 -0.54 13.65
N GLU A 83 4.41 -0.03 13.79
CA GLU A 83 4.66 1.38 14.12
C GLU A 83 4.27 2.32 12.98
N ASP A 84 4.63 1.99 11.73
CA ASP A 84 4.20 2.74 10.53
C ASP A 84 2.68 2.88 10.48
N ARG A 85 1.96 1.77 10.67
CA ARG A 85 0.49 1.79 10.74
C ARG A 85 0.00 2.67 11.89
N ARG A 86 0.57 2.52 13.08
CA ARG A 86 0.12 3.23 14.29
C ARG A 86 0.17 4.74 14.11
N VAL A 87 1.25 5.28 13.53
CA VAL A 87 1.37 6.73 13.32
C VAL A 87 0.51 7.25 12.16
N ARG A 88 0.12 6.37 11.22
CA ARG A 88 -0.73 6.72 10.08
C ARG A 88 -2.23 6.58 10.36
N THR A 89 -2.65 5.79 11.35
CA THR A 89 -4.06 5.64 11.71
C THR A 89 -4.78 6.99 11.92
N PRO A 90 -4.20 7.96 12.66
CA PRO A 90 -4.86 9.27 12.83
C PRO A 90 -5.01 10.07 11.52
N LEU A 91 -4.22 9.79 10.48
CA LEU A 91 -4.42 10.43 9.16
C LEU A 91 -5.76 10.01 8.55
N GLN A 92 -6.19 8.77 8.79
CA GLN A 92 -7.44 8.22 8.27
C GLN A 92 -8.66 8.75 9.05
N GLU A 93 -8.45 9.11 10.31
CA GLU A 93 -9.49 9.61 11.22
C GLU A 93 -9.63 11.14 11.19
N GLY A 94 -8.54 11.85 10.90
CA GLY A 94 -8.45 13.32 10.99
C GLY A 94 -9.05 14.12 9.82
N GLY A 95 -9.68 13.46 8.83
CA GLY A 95 -10.25 14.13 7.66
C GLY A 95 -9.21 14.80 6.73
N GLU A 96 -9.64 15.78 5.93
CA GLU A 96 -8.82 16.41 4.88
C GLU A 96 -7.59 17.20 5.40
N HIS A 97 -7.55 17.50 6.70
CA HIS A 97 -6.54 18.37 7.31
C HIS A 97 -5.95 17.77 8.59
N PRO A 98 -5.11 16.72 8.47
CA PRO A 98 -4.42 16.15 9.63
C PRO A 98 -3.54 17.18 10.34
N SER A 99 -3.43 17.07 11.66
CA SER A 99 -2.63 18.01 12.45
C SER A 99 -1.13 17.92 12.09
N SER A 100 -0.41 19.02 12.28
CA SER A 100 1.05 19.05 12.08
C SER A 100 1.79 18.02 12.92
N ALA A 101 1.28 17.71 14.12
CA ALA A 101 1.84 16.67 14.99
C ALA A 101 1.71 15.26 14.38
N VAL A 102 0.56 14.93 13.78
CA VAL A 102 0.36 13.65 13.10
C VAL A 102 1.29 13.54 11.88
N ILE A 103 1.35 14.60 11.07
CA ILE A 103 2.25 14.66 9.90
C ILE A 103 3.71 14.45 10.33
N GLN A 104 4.16 15.13 11.39
CA GLN A 104 5.53 15.02 11.88
C GLN A 104 5.83 13.60 12.40
N ALA A 105 4.89 12.98 13.15
CA ALA A 105 5.07 11.62 13.65
C ALA A 105 5.26 10.61 12.51
N VAL A 106 4.49 10.74 11.43
CA VAL A 106 4.63 9.91 10.22
C VAL A 106 5.98 10.14 9.55
N MET A 107 6.37 11.40 9.33
CA MET A 107 7.67 11.73 8.71
C MET A 107 8.86 11.19 9.52
N ASP A 108 8.79 11.26 10.86
CA ASP A 108 9.84 10.77 11.73
C ASP A 108 9.98 9.25 11.67
N VAL A 109 8.86 8.53 11.62
CA VAL A 109 8.84 7.08 11.40
C VAL A 109 9.38 6.72 10.01
N ASP A 110 8.93 7.41 8.96
CA ASP A 110 9.40 7.18 7.58
C ASP A 110 10.92 7.38 7.46
N LYS A 111 11.47 8.38 8.15
CA LYS A 111 12.91 8.63 8.13
C LYS A 111 13.70 7.52 8.80
N ARG A 112 13.22 7.03 9.96
CA ARG A 112 13.85 5.89 10.66
C ARG A 112 13.73 4.62 9.83
N ASN A 113 12.55 4.35 9.28
CA ASN A 113 12.28 3.20 8.43
C ASN A 113 13.16 3.22 7.18
N LEU A 114 13.29 4.35 6.50
CA LEU A 114 14.16 4.50 5.33
C LEU A 114 15.63 4.22 5.68
N SER A 115 16.12 4.76 6.81
CA SER A 115 17.49 4.47 7.25
C SER A 115 17.69 2.97 7.42
N ARG A 116 16.76 2.29 8.10
CA ARG A 116 16.86 0.86 8.35
C ARG A 116 16.66 0.01 7.10
N LEU A 117 15.80 0.41 6.17
CA LEU A 117 15.60 -0.24 4.88
C LEU A 117 16.88 -0.28 4.05
N ARG A 118 17.70 0.77 4.11
CA ARG A 118 19.00 0.79 3.41
C ARG A 118 19.93 -0.30 3.95
N ASP A 119 19.94 -0.51 5.26
CA ASP A 119 20.73 -1.58 5.88
C ASP A 119 20.18 -2.96 5.50
N ILE A 120 18.85 -3.15 5.63
CA ILE A 120 18.18 -4.43 5.33
C ILE A 120 18.39 -4.83 3.85
N THR A 121 18.41 -3.86 2.95
CA THR A 121 18.50 -4.08 1.49
C THR A 121 19.89 -3.81 0.91
N ALA A 122 20.91 -3.66 1.76
CA ALA A 122 22.28 -3.39 1.35
C ALA A 122 22.87 -4.51 0.48
N HIS A 123 22.41 -5.75 0.70
CA HIS A 123 22.84 -6.96 0.00
C HIS A 123 21.77 -7.53 -0.94
N GLY A 124 20.76 -6.73 -1.28
CA GLY A 124 19.61 -7.13 -2.09
C GLY A 124 18.34 -7.32 -1.27
N LEU A 125 17.24 -7.60 -1.95
CA LEU A 125 15.93 -7.76 -1.34
C LEU A 125 15.81 -9.12 -0.61
N PRO A 126 15.42 -9.15 0.69
CA PRO A 126 15.09 -10.39 1.38
C PRO A 126 13.99 -11.20 0.68
N THR A 127 14.19 -12.52 0.56
CA THR A 127 13.24 -13.41 -0.12
C THR A 127 12.10 -13.85 0.80
N ARG A 128 11.00 -14.35 0.21
CA ARG A 128 9.89 -14.92 0.98
C ARG A 128 10.32 -16.08 1.87
N GLU A 129 11.27 -16.90 1.45
CA GLU A 129 11.81 -17.98 2.28
C GLU A 129 12.55 -17.45 3.51
N ALA A 130 13.27 -16.33 3.36
CA ALA A 130 14.02 -15.72 4.46
C ALA A 130 13.11 -15.13 5.54
N ILE A 131 12.10 -14.35 5.13
CA ILE A 131 11.29 -13.52 6.04
C ILE A 131 9.80 -13.89 6.07
N GLY A 132 9.38 -14.95 5.39
CA GLY A 132 7.97 -15.35 5.29
C GLY A 132 7.08 -14.34 4.54
N SER A 133 5.83 -14.74 4.30
CA SER A 133 4.84 -13.90 3.60
C SER A 133 4.49 -12.62 4.35
N ASP A 134 4.35 -12.70 5.68
CA ASP A 134 4.02 -11.53 6.50
C ASP A 134 5.20 -10.54 6.60
N GLY A 135 6.44 -11.06 6.62
CA GLY A 135 7.64 -10.23 6.56
C GLY A 135 7.79 -9.55 5.19
N GLN A 136 7.53 -10.27 4.10
CA GLN A 136 7.47 -9.72 2.74
C GLN A 136 6.45 -8.58 2.64
N ALA A 137 5.22 -8.79 3.14
CA ALA A 137 4.19 -7.77 3.16
C ALA A 137 4.58 -6.56 4.03
N ALA A 138 5.28 -6.77 5.13
CA ALA A 138 5.84 -5.69 5.95
C ALA A 138 6.94 -4.91 5.21
N LEU A 139 7.90 -5.61 4.61
CA LEU A 139 8.97 -5.01 3.83
C LEU A 139 8.42 -4.18 2.67
N PHE A 140 7.42 -4.71 1.94
CA PHE A 140 6.74 -3.99 0.87
C PHE A 140 6.16 -2.66 1.34
N ILE A 141 5.37 -2.64 2.43
CA ILE A 141 4.76 -1.40 2.93
C ILE A 141 5.83 -0.36 3.31
N LEU A 142 6.91 -0.80 3.94
CA LEU A 142 8.01 0.09 4.30
C LEU A 142 8.66 0.70 3.05
N ILE A 143 8.88 -0.09 1.99
CA ILE A 143 9.40 0.40 0.70
C ILE A 143 8.39 1.32 0.02
N GLN A 144 7.10 0.98 0.06
CA GLN A 144 6.02 1.78 -0.50
C GLN A 144 6.00 3.20 0.10
N HIS A 145 6.34 3.32 1.38
CA HIS A 145 6.41 4.58 2.14
C HIS A 145 7.80 5.24 2.14
N ALA A 146 8.79 4.68 1.46
CA ALA A 146 10.13 5.25 1.31
C ALA A 146 10.18 6.45 0.32
N ASP A 147 9.21 7.36 0.40
CA ASP A 147 9.00 8.49 -0.52
C ASP A 147 10.17 9.49 -0.57
N MET A 148 11.00 9.51 0.48
CA MET A 148 12.22 10.32 0.54
C MET A 148 13.38 9.75 -0.30
N ASP A 149 13.25 8.51 -0.82
CA ASP A 149 14.26 7.89 -1.67
C ASP A 149 13.63 7.14 -2.87
N PRO A 150 13.14 7.87 -3.89
CA PRO A 150 12.57 7.26 -5.09
C PRO A 150 13.56 6.37 -5.87
N ALA A 151 14.86 6.62 -5.74
CA ALA A 151 15.89 5.81 -6.38
C ALA A 151 15.99 4.42 -5.72
N LEU A 152 15.90 4.36 -4.39
CA LEU A 152 15.78 3.10 -3.66
C LEU A 152 14.52 2.32 -4.09
N GLN A 153 13.37 2.98 -4.17
CA GLN A 153 12.12 2.34 -4.63
C GLN A 153 12.26 1.73 -6.03
N ALA A 154 12.84 2.48 -6.98
CA ALA A 154 13.05 1.99 -8.35
C ALA A 154 14.06 0.83 -8.41
N ARG A 155 15.15 0.90 -7.64
CA ARG A 155 16.13 -0.19 -7.54
C ARG A 155 15.49 -1.47 -7.00
N LEU A 156 14.76 -1.38 -5.90
CA LEU A 156 14.14 -2.53 -5.25
C LEU A 156 13.01 -3.13 -6.10
N LEU A 157 12.29 -2.30 -6.87
CA LEU A 157 11.33 -2.79 -7.88
C LEU A 157 12.04 -3.64 -8.96
N ALA A 158 13.15 -3.13 -9.52
CA ALA A 158 13.92 -3.86 -10.53
C ALA A 158 14.62 -5.11 -9.98
N GLU A 159 14.99 -5.13 -8.71
CA GLU A 159 15.49 -6.34 -8.03
C GLU A 159 14.38 -7.36 -7.86
N ASN A 160 13.18 -6.93 -7.43
CA ASN A 160 12.03 -7.81 -7.28
C ASN A 160 11.63 -8.50 -8.60
N GLU A 161 11.68 -7.79 -9.73
CA GLU A 161 11.42 -8.38 -11.06
C GLU A 161 12.33 -9.58 -11.37
N LYS A 162 13.58 -9.55 -10.91
CA LYS A 162 14.55 -10.64 -11.11
C LYS A 162 14.27 -11.84 -10.20
N MET A 163 13.54 -11.65 -9.10
CA MET A 163 13.22 -12.72 -8.15
C MET A 163 12.04 -13.59 -8.60
N GLY A 164 11.23 -13.12 -9.55
CA GLY A 164 10.03 -13.82 -9.99
C GLY A 164 9.08 -14.11 -8.82
N SER A 165 8.66 -15.37 -8.67
CA SER A 165 7.72 -15.78 -7.62
C SER A 165 8.27 -15.73 -6.18
N LYS A 166 9.58 -15.49 -5.99
CA LYS A 166 10.20 -15.36 -4.66
C LYS A 166 10.11 -13.95 -4.08
N GLY A 167 9.69 -12.98 -4.90
CA GLY A 167 9.52 -11.59 -4.53
C GLY A 167 8.14 -11.28 -3.94
N PHE A 168 7.79 -9.99 -4.01
CA PHE A 168 6.50 -9.44 -3.62
C PHE A 168 5.35 -10.04 -4.41
N GLU A 169 4.16 -10.00 -3.80
CA GLU A 169 2.93 -10.37 -4.47
C GLU A 169 2.69 -9.47 -5.71
N PRO A 170 2.09 -9.99 -6.79
CA PRO A 170 1.89 -9.21 -8.03
C PRO A 170 1.15 -7.87 -7.82
N GLY A 171 0.17 -7.84 -6.91
CA GLY A 171 -0.56 -6.62 -6.57
C GLY A 171 0.32 -5.55 -5.89
N ASP A 172 1.24 -5.98 -5.03
CA ASP A 172 2.21 -5.11 -4.35
C ASP A 172 3.19 -4.51 -5.37
N VAL A 173 3.67 -5.34 -6.31
CA VAL A 173 4.51 -4.89 -7.44
C VAL A 173 3.81 -3.85 -8.28
N ALA A 174 2.52 -4.05 -8.57
CA ALA A 174 1.72 -3.10 -9.34
C ALA A 174 1.60 -1.73 -8.63
N MET A 175 1.39 -1.73 -7.32
CA MET A 175 1.34 -0.49 -6.53
C MET A 175 2.69 0.24 -6.49
N LEU A 176 3.80 -0.49 -6.29
CA LEU A 176 5.14 0.10 -6.32
C LEU A 176 5.48 0.63 -7.72
N SER A 177 5.06 -0.07 -8.78
CA SER A 177 5.23 0.35 -10.17
C SER A 177 4.57 1.68 -10.46
N ASP A 178 3.31 1.87 -10.02
CA ASP A 178 2.63 3.16 -10.17
C ASP A 178 3.35 4.28 -9.42
N ARG A 179 3.82 4.01 -8.19
CA ARG A 179 4.54 5.01 -7.41
C ARG A 179 5.85 5.42 -8.08
N VAL A 180 6.65 4.45 -8.55
CA VAL A 180 7.88 4.72 -9.30
C VAL A 180 7.59 5.47 -10.59
N ALA A 181 6.55 5.06 -11.34
CA ALA A 181 6.14 5.74 -12.58
C ALA A 181 5.81 7.22 -12.34
N LEU A 182 5.04 7.53 -11.29
CA LEU A 182 4.73 8.91 -10.92
C LEU A 182 5.97 9.73 -10.58
N ARG A 183 6.95 9.14 -9.85
CA ARG A 183 8.22 9.80 -9.52
C ARG A 183 9.05 10.11 -10.76
N LEU A 184 8.96 9.26 -11.79
CA LEU A 184 9.58 9.46 -13.10
C LEU A 184 8.75 10.36 -14.04
N GLY A 185 7.63 10.91 -13.56
CA GLY A 185 6.75 11.74 -14.38
C GLY A 185 5.94 10.97 -15.43
N LYS A 186 5.92 9.63 -15.38
CA LYS A 186 5.19 8.76 -16.31
C LYS A 186 3.74 8.54 -15.89
N GLU A 187 2.95 7.99 -16.81
CA GLU A 187 1.60 7.47 -16.52
C GLU A 187 1.66 6.26 -15.60
N GLN A 188 0.59 6.04 -14.84
CA GLN A 188 0.45 4.90 -13.95
C GLN A 188 0.00 3.67 -14.73
N PRO A 189 0.75 2.55 -14.75
CA PRO A 189 0.31 1.32 -15.41
C PRO A 189 -0.99 0.74 -14.84
N TYR A 190 -1.23 0.84 -13.54
CA TYR A 190 -2.38 0.22 -12.85
C TYR A 190 -3.34 1.24 -12.22
N GLY A 191 -2.92 2.49 -11.99
CA GLY A 191 -3.79 3.56 -11.48
C GLY A 191 -4.10 3.48 -9.97
N SER A 192 -3.23 2.85 -9.18
CA SER A 192 -3.39 2.66 -7.73
C SER A 192 -3.15 3.91 -6.89
N GLN A 193 -2.42 4.92 -7.39
CA GLN A 193 -2.15 6.14 -6.62
C GLN A 193 -3.22 7.18 -6.95
N LEU A 194 -4.13 7.40 -5.99
CA LEU A 194 -5.27 8.30 -6.12
C LEU A 194 -5.00 9.68 -5.52
N TRP A 195 -5.78 10.66 -5.94
CA TRP A 195 -5.81 12.02 -5.43
C TRP A 195 -7.22 12.62 -5.60
N TYR A 196 -7.57 13.62 -4.78
CA TYR A 196 -8.84 14.34 -4.91
C TYR A 196 -8.83 15.32 -6.08
N VAL A 197 -9.68 15.08 -7.07
CA VAL A 197 -9.95 15.97 -8.21
C VAL A 197 -11.41 16.37 -8.15
N ASN A 198 -11.68 17.66 -7.95
CA ASN A 198 -13.05 18.21 -7.85
C ASN A 198 -13.92 17.48 -6.80
N GLY A 199 -13.34 17.10 -5.65
CA GLY A 199 -14.06 16.41 -4.56
C GLY A 199 -14.22 14.90 -4.74
N HIS A 200 -13.71 14.32 -5.84
CA HIS A 200 -13.76 12.89 -6.13
C HIS A 200 -12.37 12.29 -6.19
N LEU A 201 -12.22 11.00 -5.88
CA LEU A 201 -10.93 10.34 -6.05
C LEU A 201 -10.71 9.98 -7.52
N ALA A 202 -9.54 10.31 -8.03
CA ALA A 202 -9.09 9.94 -9.36
C ALA A 202 -7.59 9.56 -9.33
N PRO A 203 -7.09 8.77 -10.30
CA PRO A 203 -5.66 8.54 -10.44
C PRO A 203 -4.87 9.87 -10.52
N LYS A 204 -3.79 9.99 -9.75
CA LYS A 204 -2.97 11.22 -9.63
C LYS A 204 -2.41 11.75 -10.95
N LYS A 205 -2.24 10.86 -11.92
CA LYS A 205 -2.04 11.18 -13.33
C LYS A 205 -3.01 10.37 -14.17
N PRO A 206 -3.38 10.86 -15.38
CA PRO A 206 -4.09 10.06 -16.34
C PRO A 206 -3.45 8.68 -16.46
N VAL A 207 -4.29 7.67 -16.43
CA VAL A 207 -3.90 6.34 -16.87
C VAL A 207 -4.02 6.33 -18.39
N GLY A 208 -3.25 5.47 -19.06
CA GLY A 208 -3.45 5.22 -20.49
C GLY A 208 -4.84 4.62 -20.77
N GLN A 209 -5.05 4.06 -21.96
CA GLN A 209 -6.34 3.47 -22.36
C GLN A 209 -6.91 2.53 -21.30
N LEU A 210 -8.18 2.75 -20.90
CA LEU A 210 -8.83 2.02 -19.80
C LEU A 210 -8.78 0.50 -19.99
N ASP A 211 -9.09 0.00 -21.18
CA ASP A 211 -9.02 -1.44 -21.50
C ASP A 211 -7.63 -2.03 -21.27
N ALA A 212 -6.57 -1.25 -21.53
CA ALA A 212 -5.19 -1.70 -21.30
C ALA A 212 -4.86 -1.72 -19.80
N VAL A 213 -5.40 -0.77 -19.03
CA VAL A 213 -5.26 -0.73 -17.57
C VAL A 213 -6.00 -1.91 -16.94
N GLU A 214 -7.23 -2.18 -17.35
CA GLU A 214 -8.02 -3.31 -16.83
C GLU A 214 -7.37 -4.65 -17.16
N LYS A 215 -6.85 -4.84 -18.37
CA LYS A 215 -6.06 -6.03 -18.73
C LYS A 215 -4.85 -6.22 -17.82
N ARG A 216 -4.12 -5.13 -17.52
CA ARG A 216 -2.99 -5.17 -16.58
C ARG A 216 -3.46 -5.52 -15.18
N ARG A 217 -4.48 -4.85 -14.65
CA ARG A 217 -5.04 -5.12 -13.31
C ARG A 217 -5.50 -6.57 -13.18
N GLN A 218 -6.22 -7.10 -14.16
CA GLN A 218 -6.65 -8.49 -14.20
C GLN A 218 -5.47 -9.47 -14.19
N SER A 219 -4.40 -9.20 -14.95
CA SER A 219 -3.22 -10.09 -15.03
C SER A 219 -2.48 -10.28 -13.70
N VAL A 220 -2.63 -9.32 -12.77
CA VAL A 220 -2.05 -9.36 -11.42
C VAL A 220 -3.11 -9.46 -10.33
N ASN A 221 -4.34 -9.84 -10.70
CA ASN A 221 -5.46 -10.10 -9.80
C ASN A 221 -5.82 -8.90 -8.89
N LEU A 222 -5.78 -7.69 -9.46
CA LEU A 222 -6.27 -6.47 -8.84
C LEU A 222 -7.76 -6.26 -9.16
N MET A 223 -8.47 -5.63 -8.21
CA MET A 223 -9.86 -5.17 -8.39
C MET A 223 -9.95 -4.27 -9.63
N PRO A 224 -11.04 -4.25 -10.41
CA PRO A 224 -11.21 -3.28 -11.50
C PRO A 224 -10.97 -1.84 -11.02
N LEU A 225 -10.45 -0.96 -11.90
CA LEU A 225 -10.05 0.39 -11.46
C LEU A 225 -11.24 1.20 -10.94
N SER A 226 -12.40 1.11 -11.61
CA SER A 226 -13.63 1.80 -11.18
C SER A 226 -14.10 1.34 -9.79
N ASP A 227 -14.06 0.04 -9.53
CA ASP A 227 -14.44 -0.54 -8.24
C ASP A 227 -13.46 -0.15 -7.15
N TYR A 228 -12.17 -0.11 -7.47
CA TYR A 228 -11.13 0.35 -6.57
C TYR A 228 -11.32 1.81 -6.18
N ILE A 229 -11.57 2.69 -7.15
CA ILE A 229 -11.85 4.11 -6.90
C ILE A 229 -13.09 4.24 -6.00
N CYS A 230 -14.20 3.57 -6.34
CA CYS A 230 -15.42 3.59 -5.54
C CYS A 230 -15.16 3.15 -4.08
N MET A 231 -14.44 2.03 -3.90
CA MET A 231 -14.06 1.55 -2.59
C MET A 231 -13.23 2.57 -1.81
N MET A 232 -12.25 3.19 -2.46
CA MET A 232 -11.41 4.20 -1.82
C MET A 232 -12.20 5.46 -1.47
N GLU A 233 -13.18 5.87 -2.28
CA GLU A 233 -14.06 7.00 -1.95
C GLU A 233 -14.87 6.75 -0.68
N VAL A 234 -15.37 5.52 -0.49
CA VAL A 234 -16.07 5.14 0.75
C VAL A 234 -15.13 5.17 1.96
N LEU A 235 -13.88 4.74 1.78
CA LEU A 235 -12.91 4.60 2.88
C LEU A 235 -12.22 5.90 3.27
N GLN A 236 -12.04 6.82 2.34
CA GLN A 236 -11.38 8.10 2.57
C GLN A 236 -12.36 9.24 2.80
N LYS A 237 -13.68 9.00 2.70
CA LYS A 237 -14.69 10.01 3.00
C LYS A 237 -14.49 10.51 4.45
N PRO A 238 -14.27 11.82 4.65
CA PRO A 238 -14.21 12.38 6.00
C PRO A 238 -15.47 12.01 6.78
N ARG A 239 -15.29 11.52 8.01
CA ARG A 239 -16.40 11.19 8.92
C ARG A 239 -16.92 12.43 9.62
#